data_AF-A0A7X8R8S5-F1
#
_entry.id   AF-A0A7X8R8S5-F1
#
_cell.length_a   1.000
_cell.length_b   1.000
_cell.length_c   1.000
_cell.angle_alpha   90.00
_cell.angle_beta   90.00
_cell.angle_gamma   90.00
#
_symmetry.space_group_name_H-M   'P 1'
#
loop_
_entity.id
_entity.type
_entity.pdbx_description
1 polymer ?
#
loop_
_entity_poly.entity_id
_entity_poly.type
_entity_poly.pdbx_seq_one_letter_code
_entity_poly.pdbx_strand_id
1 'polypeptide(L)'
;MKLKNVIKNNKGTTMVVYVVAISVLIGCASISVDIGHIMLEKAELTKTVDAATLAGAQEFANNEGNPYRVACDYLEKNGVSPDEADITILEDGISILANREVNYFFARILGFDKGEVEAAAVARALPVISVDGGVRPFAIEDQPLLYGERYVLKEGGGDGSNGNYGCLALGGNGASNYRYNILYGYDGELEVGDYVNTEPGNMSNPTKSSIDTLIRQCNHAPECTIHSYDPDCPKIVTVVIVEDMDVNGRGPVRICGFASFLIEEVEGQGNKCQLTGYFIQNVAQGELSEGQTDYGLKGVKLIR
;
A
#
# COMPACT_ATOMS: atom_id res chain seq x y z
N MET A 1 70.36 25.96 29.60
CA MET A 1 70.92 25.62 28.27
C MET A 1 71.15 24.11 28.09
N LYS A 2 70.15 23.26 28.39
CA LYS A 2 70.24 21.78 28.23
C LYS A 2 69.05 21.14 27.50
N LEU A 3 68.12 21.94 26.95
CA LEU A 3 66.99 21.41 26.17
C LEU A 3 67.30 21.27 24.66
N LYS A 4 68.36 21.91 24.15
CA LYS A 4 68.71 21.90 22.71
C LYS A 4 69.52 20.68 22.26
N ASN A 5 70.03 19.85 23.18
CA ASN A 5 70.92 18.73 22.83
C ASN A 5 70.26 17.34 22.82
N VAL A 6 68.99 17.21 23.21
CA VAL A 6 68.25 15.93 23.10
C VAL A 6 67.74 15.71 21.66
N ILE A 7 67.71 16.77 20.84
CA ILE A 7 67.18 16.73 19.46
C ILE A 7 68.21 16.13 18.47
N LYS A 8 69.47 15.89 18.89
CA LYS A 8 70.55 15.64 17.93
C LYS A 8 71.02 14.19 17.73
N ASN A 9 70.40 13.16 18.34
CA ASN A 9 70.88 11.77 18.11
C ASN A 9 69.87 10.60 18.12
N ASN A 10 68.55 10.82 18.11
CA ASN A 10 67.54 9.74 18.09
C ASN A 10 66.68 9.71 16.80
N LYS A 11 67.25 10.08 15.65
CA LYS A 11 66.46 10.22 14.40
C LYS A 11 65.84 8.90 13.90
N GLY A 12 66.47 7.74 14.20
CA GLY A 12 65.97 6.43 13.79
C GLY A 12 64.78 5.93 14.63
N THR A 13 64.90 5.95 15.95
CA THR A 13 63.85 5.43 16.86
C THR A 13 62.57 6.27 16.81
N THR A 14 62.69 7.60 16.71
CA THR A 14 61.52 8.48 16.58
C THR A 14 60.74 8.19 15.29
N MET A 15 61.43 7.83 14.21
CA MET A 15 60.78 7.46 12.94
C MET A 15 59.95 6.17 13.09
N VAL A 16 60.48 5.16 13.79
CA VAL A 16 59.76 3.89 14.02
C VAL A 16 58.49 4.11 14.85
N VAL A 17 58.60 4.86 15.96
CA VAL A 17 57.43 5.16 16.82
C VAL A 17 56.39 5.98 16.07
N TYR A 18 56.82 6.94 15.25
CA TYR A 18 55.92 7.76 14.44
C TYR A 18 55.14 6.93 13.41
N VAL A 19 55.81 6.02 12.70
CA VAL A 19 55.16 5.10 11.75
C VAL A 19 54.11 4.25 12.45
N VAL A 20 54.46 3.62 13.58
CA VAL A 20 53.52 2.79 14.35
C VAL A 20 52.32 3.62 14.83
N ALA A 21 52.56 4.81 15.38
CA ALA A 21 51.49 5.67 15.88
C ALA A 21 50.54 6.11 14.76
N ILE A 22 51.06 6.50 13.60
CA ILE A 22 50.24 6.86 12.44
C ILE A 22 49.45 5.66 11.92
N SER A 23 50.08 4.48 11.82
CA SER A 23 49.36 3.28 11.39
C SER A 23 48.18 2.96 12.30
N VAL A 24 48.35 3.09 13.62
CA VAL A 24 47.24 2.92 14.59
C VAL A 24 46.17 3.98 14.39
N LEU A 25 46.54 5.26 14.24
CA LEU A 25 45.58 6.34 14.02
C LEU A 25 44.78 6.16 12.72
N ILE A 26 45.44 5.74 11.63
CA ILE A 26 44.78 5.45 10.35
C ILE A 26 43.84 4.25 10.50
N GLY A 27 44.27 3.18 11.20
CA GLY A 27 43.39 2.03 11.47
C GLY A 27 42.16 2.40 12.28
N CYS A 28 42.28 3.26 13.29
CA CYS A 28 41.12 3.77 14.04
C CYS A 28 40.21 4.67 13.17
N ALA A 29 40.81 5.52 12.34
CA ALA A 29 40.08 6.39 11.41
C ALA A 29 39.33 5.57 10.35
N SER A 30 39.93 4.50 9.81
CA SER A 30 39.25 3.64 8.85
C SER A 30 38.06 2.93 9.47
N ILE A 31 38.21 2.36 10.66
CA ILE A 31 37.09 1.71 11.36
C ILE A 31 35.96 2.71 11.62
N SER A 32 36.27 3.95 11.98
CA SER A 32 35.24 4.92 12.34
C SER A 32 34.57 5.56 11.12
N VAL A 33 35.36 6.04 10.16
CA VAL A 33 34.87 6.81 9.02
C VAL A 33 34.44 5.90 7.87
N ASP A 34 35.23 4.89 7.51
CA ASP A 34 34.91 4.04 6.35
C ASP A 34 33.71 3.14 6.63
N ILE A 35 33.65 2.53 7.83
CA ILE A 35 32.47 1.73 8.21
C ILE A 35 31.25 2.64 8.34
N GLY A 36 31.42 3.83 8.92
CA GLY A 36 30.34 4.82 8.99
C GLY A 36 29.79 5.17 7.61
N HIS A 37 30.68 5.42 6.66
CA HIS A 37 30.31 5.70 5.28
C HIS A 37 29.61 4.51 4.59
N ILE A 38 30.15 3.29 4.72
CA ILE A 38 29.51 2.08 4.18
C ILE A 38 28.10 1.87 4.75
N MET A 39 27.91 2.10 6.05
CA MET A 39 26.61 1.93 6.69
C MET A 39 25.59 2.96 6.21
N LEU A 40 26.04 4.20 5.95
CA LEU A 40 25.20 5.24 5.34
C LEU A 40 24.80 4.86 3.91
N GLU A 41 25.76 4.45 3.08
CA GLU A 41 25.49 4.00 1.70
C GLU A 41 24.55 2.79 1.66
N LYS A 42 24.74 1.83 2.57
CA LYS A 42 23.83 0.68 2.71
C LYS A 42 22.42 1.11 3.09
N ALA A 43 22.28 2.05 4.02
CA ALA A 43 20.98 2.56 4.45
C ALA A 43 20.26 3.32 3.32
N GLU A 44 21.00 4.12 2.55
CA GLU A 44 20.46 4.81 1.37
C GLU A 44 20.03 3.82 0.29
N LEU A 45 20.87 2.83 -0.04
CA LEU A 45 20.53 1.80 -1.03
C LEU A 45 19.30 0.99 -0.60
N THR A 46 19.22 0.61 0.68
CA THR A 46 18.05 -0.12 1.22
C THR A 46 16.77 0.70 1.09
N LYS A 47 16.81 1.98 1.46
CA LYS A 47 15.66 2.88 1.33
C LYS A 47 15.20 3.01 -0.12
N THR A 48 16.14 3.12 -1.06
CA THR A 48 15.85 3.20 -2.49
C THR A 48 15.21 1.93 -3.01
N VAL A 49 15.77 0.76 -2.66
CA VAL A 49 15.26 -0.54 -3.06
C VAL A 49 13.87 -0.80 -2.46
N ASP A 50 13.65 -0.49 -1.18
CA ASP A 50 12.33 -0.59 -0.53
C ASP A 50 11.29 0.28 -1.26
N ALA A 51 11.63 1.54 -1.57
CA ALA A 51 10.72 2.47 -2.25
C ALA A 51 10.38 2.02 -3.67
N ALA A 52 11.39 1.58 -4.45
CA ALA A 52 11.19 1.09 -5.81
C ALA A 52 10.37 -0.21 -5.84
N THR A 53 10.62 -1.12 -4.90
CA THR A 53 9.89 -2.39 -4.79
C THR A 53 8.44 -2.13 -4.40
N LEU A 54 8.19 -1.23 -3.45
CA LEU A 54 6.82 -0.85 -3.06
C LEU A 54 6.06 -0.21 -4.22
N ALA A 55 6.68 0.73 -4.94
CA ALA A 55 6.07 1.40 -6.08
C ALA A 55 5.76 0.41 -7.22
N GLY A 56 6.70 -0.48 -7.54
CA GLY A 56 6.48 -1.53 -8.53
C GLY A 56 5.34 -2.48 -8.13
N ALA A 57 5.27 -2.88 -6.86
CA ALA A 57 4.18 -3.73 -6.39
C ALA A 57 2.82 -3.01 -6.32
N GLN A 58 2.78 -1.69 -6.10
CA GLN A 58 1.56 -0.88 -6.22
C GLN A 58 1.04 -0.86 -7.66
N GLU A 59 1.92 -0.63 -8.63
CA GLU A 59 1.58 -0.71 -10.05
C GLU A 59 1.08 -2.12 -10.42
N PHE A 60 1.73 -3.16 -9.89
CA PHE A 60 1.30 -4.56 -10.07
C PHE A 60 -0.11 -4.81 -9.52
N ALA A 61 -0.40 -4.30 -8.31
CA ALA A 61 -1.69 -4.50 -7.67
C ALA A 61 -2.84 -3.77 -8.38
N ASN A 62 -2.58 -2.56 -8.90
CA ASN A 62 -3.54 -1.79 -9.69
C ASN A 62 -3.74 -2.36 -11.10
N ASN A 63 -2.83 -3.22 -11.58
CA ASN A 63 -2.78 -3.71 -12.96
C ASN A 63 -2.79 -2.58 -14.00
N GLU A 64 -2.31 -1.41 -13.57
CA GLU A 64 -2.06 -0.27 -14.43
C GLU A 64 -0.64 -0.44 -14.97
N GLY A 65 -0.44 -0.21 -16.28
CA GLY A 65 0.91 -0.08 -16.83
C GLY A 65 1.84 -1.30 -16.68
N ASN A 66 3.10 -1.01 -16.36
CA ASN A 66 4.18 -1.99 -16.31
C ASN A 66 4.97 -1.83 -15.00
N PRO A 67 4.83 -2.76 -14.05
CA PRO A 67 5.49 -2.75 -12.75
C PRO A 67 7.01 -2.57 -12.82
N TYR A 68 7.64 -3.20 -13.82
CA TYR A 68 9.09 -3.09 -14.04
C TYR A 68 9.49 -1.65 -14.35
N ARG A 69 8.72 -0.96 -15.21
CA ARG A 69 9.02 0.42 -15.59
C ARG A 69 8.88 1.39 -14.42
N VAL A 70 7.86 1.20 -13.58
CA VAL A 70 7.67 2.03 -12.39
C VAL A 70 8.79 1.80 -11.37
N ALA A 71 9.19 0.54 -11.16
CA ALA A 71 10.35 0.23 -10.33
C ALA A 71 11.64 0.92 -10.83
N CYS A 72 11.92 0.87 -12.14
CA CYS A 72 13.06 1.58 -12.74
C CYS A 72 13.00 3.10 -12.49
N ASP A 73 11.85 3.74 -12.71
CA ASP A 73 11.68 5.19 -12.51
C ASP A 73 11.94 5.58 -11.04
N TYR A 74 11.49 4.76 -10.09
CA TYR A 74 11.78 4.98 -8.66
C TYR A 74 13.25 4.76 -8.30
N LEU A 75 13.94 3.79 -8.90
CA LEU A 75 15.39 3.64 -8.74
C LEU A 75 16.14 4.87 -9.24
N GLU A 76 15.82 5.33 -10.46
CA GLU A 76 16.45 6.50 -11.09
C GLU A 76 16.22 7.79 -10.29
N LYS A 77 14.98 8.01 -9.81
CA LYS A 77 14.65 9.15 -8.94
C LYS A 77 15.43 9.18 -7.63
N ASN A 78 15.90 8.02 -7.16
CA ASN A 78 16.71 7.88 -5.96
C ASN A 78 18.22 7.67 -6.27
N GLY A 79 18.64 7.93 -7.50
CA GLY A 79 20.05 7.94 -7.90
C GLY A 79 20.70 6.56 -8.03
N VAL A 80 19.90 5.50 -8.19
CA VAL A 80 20.38 4.15 -8.52
C VAL A 80 20.07 3.90 -10.00
N SER A 81 21.09 3.54 -10.78
CA SER A 81 20.85 3.12 -12.17
C SER A 81 20.09 1.79 -12.16
N PRO A 82 19.07 1.60 -13.01
CA PRO A 82 18.42 0.29 -13.17
C PRO A 82 19.40 -0.83 -13.54
N ASP A 83 20.54 -0.51 -14.16
CA ASP A 83 21.59 -1.49 -14.50
C ASP A 83 22.33 -2.04 -13.26
N GLU A 84 22.26 -1.33 -12.14
CA GLU A 84 22.83 -1.74 -10.84
C GLU A 84 21.87 -2.63 -10.03
N ALA A 85 20.67 -2.88 -10.56
CA ALA A 85 19.61 -3.63 -9.91
C ALA A 85 19.08 -4.78 -10.79
N ASP A 86 18.89 -5.94 -10.17
CA ASP A 86 18.13 -7.04 -10.73
C ASP A 86 16.67 -6.94 -10.26
N ILE A 87 15.75 -6.80 -11.21
CA ILE A 87 14.31 -6.64 -10.95
C ILE A 87 13.59 -7.88 -11.46
N THR A 88 12.96 -8.61 -10.56
CA THR A 88 12.19 -9.81 -10.87
C THR A 88 10.71 -9.59 -10.55
N ILE A 89 9.84 -9.77 -11.54
CA ILE A 89 8.39 -9.82 -11.33
C ILE A 89 8.02 -11.22 -10.84
N LEU A 90 7.30 -11.28 -9.72
CA LEU A 90 6.80 -12.51 -9.09
C LEU A 90 5.32 -12.74 -9.47
N GLU A 91 4.74 -13.87 -9.04
CA GLU A 91 3.31 -14.15 -9.25
C GLU A 91 2.40 -13.19 -8.46
N ASP A 92 2.85 -12.73 -7.29
CA ASP A 92 2.09 -11.90 -6.36
C ASP A 92 2.80 -10.59 -6.02
N GLY A 93 3.78 -10.14 -6.82
CA GLY A 93 4.50 -8.90 -6.55
C GLY A 93 5.80 -8.71 -7.31
N ILE A 94 6.78 -8.07 -6.67
CA ILE A 94 8.07 -7.72 -7.26
C ILE A 94 9.21 -7.91 -6.25
N SER A 95 10.37 -8.29 -6.75
CA SER A 95 11.62 -8.40 -6.00
C SER A 95 12.69 -7.56 -6.68
N ILE A 96 13.47 -6.80 -5.90
CA ILE A 96 14.59 -6.01 -6.40
C ILE A 96 15.82 -6.33 -5.56
N LEU A 97 16.94 -6.59 -6.24
CA LEU A 97 18.27 -6.78 -5.65
C LEU A 97 19.22 -5.77 -6.28
N ALA A 98 19.81 -4.86 -5.51
CA ALA A 98 20.73 -3.86 -6.01
C ALA A 98 22.10 -3.97 -5.32
N ASN A 99 23.15 -3.73 -6.11
CA ASN A 99 24.55 -3.78 -5.67
C ASN A 99 25.28 -2.49 -6.03
N ARG A 100 26.05 -1.95 -5.08
CA ARG A 100 26.84 -0.73 -5.27
C ARG A 100 28.26 -0.89 -4.74
N GLU A 101 29.24 -0.53 -5.56
CA GLU A 101 30.62 -0.36 -5.10
C GLU A 101 30.81 0.99 -4.40
N VAL A 102 31.37 0.96 -3.20
CA VAL A 102 31.65 2.14 -2.38
C VAL A 102 33.15 2.25 -2.16
N ASN A 103 33.74 3.40 -2.49
CA ASN A 103 35.15 3.64 -2.26
C ASN A 103 35.44 3.86 -0.77
N TYR A 104 36.55 3.30 -0.29
CA TYR A 104 37.07 3.62 1.02
C TYR A 104 37.91 4.91 0.99
N PHE A 105 37.88 5.66 2.09
CA PHE A 105 38.70 6.84 2.34
C PHE A 105 40.03 6.49 3.01
N PHE A 106 40.01 5.97 4.25
CA PHE A 106 41.23 5.74 5.03
C PHE A 106 41.77 4.33 4.85
N ALA A 107 40.88 3.33 4.72
CA ALA A 107 41.25 1.93 4.48
C ALA A 107 42.05 1.76 3.18
N ARG A 108 41.93 2.72 2.24
CA ARG A 108 42.73 2.79 1.02
C ARG A 108 44.22 2.89 1.29
N ILE A 109 44.62 3.58 2.36
CA ILE A 109 46.03 3.68 2.79
C ILE A 109 46.56 2.32 3.25
N LEU A 110 45.68 1.44 3.73
CA LEU A 110 45.98 0.08 4.16
C LEU A 110 45.85 -0.96 3.03
N GLY A 111 45.55 -0.53 1.80
CA GLY A 111 45.43 -1.39 0.63
C GLY A 111 44.00 -1.86 0.31
N PHE A 112 42.97 -1.31 0.97
CA PHE A 112 41.57 -1.57 0.65
C PHE A 112 40.97 -0.41 -0.14
N ASP A 113 40.84 -0.55 -1.46
CA ASP A 113 40.33 0.55 -2.31
C ASP A 113 38.80 0.71 -2.23
N LYS A 114 38.05 -0.39 -2.16
CA LYS A 114 36.59 -0.41 -2.25
C LYS A 114 35.95 -1.52 -1.43
N GLY A 115 34.68 -1.34 -1.09
CA GLY A 115 33.77 -2.37 -0.59
C GLY A 115 32.50 -2.44 -1.45
N GLU A 116 31.72 -3.50 -1.29
CA GLU A 116 30.43 -3.68 -1.96
C GLU A 116 29.31 -3.62 -0.93
N VAL A 117 28.22 -2.92 -1.26
CA VAL A 117 27.00 -2.91 -0.48
C VAL A 117 25.85 -3.47 -1.31
N GLU A 118 25.09 -4.37 -0.69
CA GLU A 118 23.93 -5.03 -1.27
C GLU A 118 22.68 -4.61 -0.49
N ALA A 119 21.58 -4.42 -1.22
CA ALA A 119 20.25 -4.31 -0.66
C ALA A 119 19.25 -5.11 -1.49
N ALA A 120 18.34 -5.81 -0.80
CA ALA A 120 17.28 -6.58 -1.41
C ALA A 120 15.95 -6.25 -0.74
N ALA A 121 14.88 -6.19 -1.53
CA ALA A 121 13.52 -6.09 -1.01
C ALA A 121 12.55 -6.87 -1.88
N VAL A 122 11.50 -7.39 -1.24
CA VAL A 122 10.37 -8.04 -1.89
C VAL A 122 9.11 -7.33 -1.43
N ALA A 123 8.22 -6.98 -2.35
CA ALA A 123 6.90 -6.46 -2.01
C ALA A 123 5.84 -7.31 -2.70
N ARG A 124 4.77 -7.63 -1.95
CA ARG A 124 3.65 -8.44 -2.44
C ARG A 124 2.35 -7.67 -2.39
N ALA A 125 1.51 -7.92 -3.39
CA ALA A 125 0.13 -7.46 -3.51
C ALA A 125 -0.80 -8.55 -2.97
N LEU A 126 -1.27 -8.38 -1.74
CA LEU A 126 -2.03 -9.37 -1.01
C LEU A 126 -3.45 -8.87 -0.72
N PRO A 127 -4.45 -9.77 -0.60
CA PRO A 127 -5.81 -9.40 -0.20
C PRO A 127 -5.82 -8.69 1.16
N VAL A 128 -6.68 -7.68 1.28
CA VAL A 128 -6.88 -6.94 2.53
C VAL A 128 -7.78 -7.74 3.49
N ILE A 129 -7.33 -7.90 4.73
CA ILE A 129 -8.09 -8.56 5.81
C ILE A 129 -8.71 -7.56 6.80
N SER A 130 -8.12 -6.37 6.95
CA SER A 130 -8.67 -5.29 7.81
C SER A 130 -8.61 -3.97 7.06
N VAL A 131 -9.66 -3.15 7.15
CA VAL A 131 -9.73 -1.80 6.57
C VAL A 131 -9.96 -0.76 7.67
N ASP A 132 -9.04 0.21 7.78
CA ASP A 132 -9.08 1.30 8.77
C ASP A 132 -10.00 2.46 8.35
N GLY A 133 -11.25 2.13 8.03
CA GLY A 133 -12.29 3.09 7.67
C GLY A 133 -12.45 3.37 6.17
N GLY A 134 -13.33 4.32 5.83
CA GLY A 134 -13.73 4.61 4.45
C GLY A 134 -14.75 3.62 3.86
N VAL A 135 -15.15 2.58 4.60
CA VAL A 135 -16.06 1.54 4.12
C VAL A 135 -17.48 2.10 3.96
N ARG A 136 -18.11 1.85 2.81
CA ARG A 136 -19.50 2.22 2.56
C ARG A 136 -20.44 1.14 3.08
N PRO A 137 -21.64 1.51 3.55
CA PRO A 137 -22.55 0.58 4.22
C PRO A 137 -23.32 -0.30 3.23
N PHE A 138 -22.61 -0.88 2.27
CA PHE A 138 -23.13 -1.79 1.25
C PHE A 138 -22.52 -3.17 1.42
N ALA A 139 -23.34 -4.20 1.29
CA ALA A 139 -22.95 -5.59 1.34
C ALA A 139 -23.27 -6.29 0.03
N ILE A 140 -22.33 -7.12 -0.43
CA ILE A 140 -22.53 -8.07 -1.52
C ILE A 140 -22.30 -9.47 -0.95
N GLU A 141 -23.18 -10.42 -1.28
CA GLU A 141 -22.99 -11.82 -0.90
C GLU A 141 -21.79 -12.43 -1.63
N ASP A 142 -21.09 -13.33 -0.96
CA ASP A 142 -19.91 -14.03 -1.45
C ASP A 142 -20.21 -14.74 -2.79
N GLN A 143 -19.58 -14.23 -3.84
CA GLN A 143 -19.73 -14.73 -5.19
C GLN A 143 -18.49 -14.40 -6.04
N PRO A 144 -18.27 -15.11 -7.16
CA PRO A 144 -17.22 -14.73 -8.11
C PRO A 144 -17.46 -13.33 -8.68
N LEU A 145 -16.49 -12.43 -8.49
CA LEU A 145 -16.49 -11.08 -9.05
C LEU A 145 -15.52 -10.99 -10.25
N LEU A 146 -15.98 -10.40 -11.35
CA LEU A 146 -15.21 -10.22 -12.57
C LEU A 146 -14.94 -8.73 -12.79
N TYR A 147 -13.67 -8.35 -12.93
CA TYR A 147 -13.29 -6.95 -13.11
C TYR A 147 -13.93 -6.34 -14.36
N GLY A 148 -14.41 -5.11 -14.23
CA GLY A 148 -15.09 -4.40 -15.30
C GLY A 148 -16.57 -4.76 -15.48
N GLU A 149 -17.07 -5.78 -14.77
CA GLU A 149 -18.49 -6.14 -14.81
C GLU A 149 -19.31 -5.30 -13.82
N ARG A 150 -20.59 -5.14 -14.14
CA ARG A 150 -21.54 -4.36 -13.35
C ARG A 150 -22.28 -5.22 -12.34
N TYR A 151 -22.34 -4.75 -11.10
CA TYR A 151 -23.04 -5.40 -10.00
C TYR A 151 -24.02 -4.45 -9.32
N VAL A 152 -25.02 -5.03 -8.65
CA VAL A 152 -25.97 -4.30 -7.81
C VAL A 152 -25.42 -4.24 -6.39
N LEU A 153 -25.14 -3.03 -5.91
CA LEU A 153 -24.63 -2.79 -4.55
C LEU A 153 -25.76 -2.62 -3.53
N LYS A 154 -26.95 -2.25 -4.03
CA LYS A 154 -28.16 -2.10 -3.24
C LYS A 154 -29.39 -2.34 -4.10
N GLU A 155 -30.25 -3.24 -3.66
CA GLU A 155 -31.48 -3.64 -4.37
C GLU A 155 -32.64 -2.67 -4.15
N GLY A 156 -33.58 -2.64 -5.09
CA GLY A 156 -34.88 -1.97 -4.93
C GLY A 156 -35.76 -2.61 -3.86
N GLY A 157 -36.78 -1.88 -3.42
CA GLY A 157 -37.77 -2.36 -2.45
C GLY A 157 -38.71 -3.41 -3.04
N GLY A 158 -38.91 -4.53 -2.35
CA GLY A 158 -39.83 -5.62 -2.75
C GLY A 158 -39.16 -6.85 -3.38
N ASP A 159 -37.97 -6.70 -3.95
CA ASP A 159 -37.21 -7.80 -4.58
C ASP A 159 -36.24 -8.51 -3.60
N GLY A 160 -36.05 -7.96 -2.39
CA GLY A 160 -35.18 -8.55 -1.35
C GLY A 160 -35.90 -9.59 -0.49
N SER A 161 -35.21 -10.69 -0.19
CA SER A 161 -35.56 -11.57 0.91
C SER A 161 -35.42 -10.77 2.22
N ASN A 162 -36.37 -10.96 3.14
CA ASN A 162 -36.19 -10.59 4.54
C ASN A 162 -36.15 -9.09 4.91
N GLY A 163 -36.40 -8.18 3.96
CA GLY A 163 -36.48 -6.72 4.20
C GLY A 163 -35.12 -6.00 4.26
N ASN A 164 -34.05 -6.69 3.88
CA ASN A 164 -32.71 -6.16 3.68
C ASN A 164 -32.44 -5.99 2.17
N TYR A 165 -31.68 -4.96 1.81
CA TYR A 165 -31.49 -4.55 0.42
C TYR A 165 -30.02 -4.27 0.08
N GLY A 166 -29.10 -5.00 0.73
CA GLY A 166 -27.66 -4.75 0.65
C GLY A 166 -27.15 -3.67 1.60
N CYS A 167 -27.96 -3.19 2.54
CA CYS A 167 -27.57 -2.12 3.48
C CYS A 167 -26.99 -2.67 4.79
N LEU A 168 -25.93 -2.04 5.31
CA LEU A 168 -25.29 -2.37 6.59
C LEU A 168 -25.42 -1.25 7.63
N ALA A 169 -25.51 -1.65 8.90
CA ALA A 169 -25.51 -0.77 10.07
C ALA A 169 -24.09 -0.71 10.65
N LEU A 170 -23.28 0.26 10.19
CA LEU A 170 -21.89 0.44 10.62
C LEU A 170 -21.77 1.60 11.62
N GLY A 171 -21.22 1.35 12.80
CA GLY A 171 -21.04 2.37 13.87
C GLY A 171 -22.33 2.90 14.50
N GLY A 172 -23.50 2.46 14.05
CA GLY A 172 -24.79 2.94 14.50
C GLY A 172 -25.90 2.60 13.51
N ASN A 173 -27.13 2.95 13.88
CA ASN A 173 -28.32 2.53 13.14
C ASN A 173 -29.09 3.71 12.53
N GLY A 174 -29.89 3.40 11.51
CA GLY A 174 -30.89 4.30 10.96
C GLY A 174 -30.39 5.22 9.84
N ALA A 175 -31.35 5.85 9.15
CA ALA A 175 -31.12 6.53 7.87
C ALA A 175 -30.07 7.66 7.92
N SER A 176 -29.97 8.38 9.04
CA SER A 176 -28.99 9.47 9.19
C SER A 176 -27.55 8.95 9.26
N ASN A 177 -27.32 7.88 10.05
CA ASN A 177 -26.00 7.24 10.17
C ASN A 177 -25.60 6.57 8.85
N TYR A 178 -26.54 5.84 8.26
CA TYR A 178 -26.36 5.23 6.94
C TYR A 178 -25.99 6.27 5.87
N ARG A 179 -26.69 7.41 5.82
CA ARG A 179 -26.36 8.52 4.91
C ARG A 179 -24.95 9.07 5.13
N TYR A 180 -24.56 9.25 6.39
CA TYR A 180 -23.23 9.72 6.76
C TYR A 180 -22.15 8.76 6.24
N ASN A 181 -22.32 7.46 6.49
CA ASN A 181 -21.38 6.44 6.04
C ASN A 181 -21.30 6.34 4.51
N ILE A 182 -22.37 6.63 3.75
CA ILE A 182 -22.27 6.70 2.29
C ILE A 182 -21.39 7.88 1.85
N LEU A 183 -21.57 9.04 2.45
CA LEU A 183 -20.86 10.26 2.04
C LEU A 183 -19.39 10.25 2.45
N TYR A 184 -19.11 9.81 3.67
CA TYR A 184 -17.80 9.98 4.30
C TYR A 184 -17.07 8.66 4.56
N GLY A 185 -17.77 7.53 4.46
CA GLY A 185 -17.26 6.24 4.90
C GLY A 185 -17.45 6.05 6.40
N TYR A 186 -17.63 4.80 6.81
CA TYR A 186 -17.50 4.43 8.21
C TYR A 186 -16.03 4.56 8.62
N ASP A 187 -15.76 5.12 9.79
CA ASP A 187 -14.42 5.46 10.30
C ASP A 187 -13.82 4.40 11.25
N GLY A 188 -14.61 3.39 11.62
CA GLY A 188 -14.13 2.27 12.42
C GLY A 188 -13.42 1.22 11.58
N GLU A 189 -12.57 0.45 12.26
CA GLU A 189 -11.91 -0.73 11.71
C GLU A 189 -12.94 -1.86 11.49
N LEU A 190 -12.82 -2.56 10.37
CA LEU A 190 -13.57 -3.77 10.06
C LEU A 190 -12.60 -4.86 9.59
N GLU A 191 -12.70 -6.04 10.18
CA GLU A 191 -11.85 -7.19 9.85
C GLU A 191 -12.66 -8.34 9.22
N VAL A 192 -12.02 -9.12 8.37
CA VAL A 192 -12.56 -10.41 7.91
C VAL A 192 -12.80 -11.32 9.11
N GLY A 193 -14.00 -11.91 9.17
CA GLY A 193 -14.45 -12.72 10.29
C GLY A 193 -15.29 -11.97 11.32
N ASP A 194 -15.29 -10.63 11.28
CA ASP A 194 -16.20 -9.83 12.10
C ASP A 194 -17.67 -10.02 11.70
N TYR A 195 -18.56 -9.68 12.62
CA TYR A 195 -19.99 -9.61 12.37
C TYR A 195 -20.47 -8.17 12.39
N VAL A 196 -21.11 -7.76 11.30
CA VAL A 196 -21.80 -6.46 11.18
C VAL A 196 -23.29 -6.68 11.03
N ASN A 197 -24.10 -5.75 11.53
CA ASN A 197 -25.55 -5.90 11.41
C ASN A 197 -26.02 -5.36 10.05
N THR A 198 -27.05 -6.00 9.49
CA THR A 198 -27.83 -5.44 8.38
C THR A 198 -28.57 -4.17 8.84
N GLU A 199 -28.83 -3.25 7.92
CA GLU A 199 -29.68 -2.09 8.17
C GLU A 199 -31.00 -2.24 7.39
N PRO A 200 -32.10 -2.64 8.06
CA PRO A 200 -33.33 -2.97 7.36
C PRO A 200 -34.04 -1.76 6.78
N GLY A 201 -34.90 -2.06 5.81
CA GLY A 201 -35.64 -1.07 5.08
C GLY A 201 -34.86 -0.60 3.86
N ASN A 202 -35.60 -0.14 2.86
CA ASN A 202 -35.06 0.11 1.55
C ASN A 202 -34.05 1.28 1.49
N MET A 203 -33.93 2.11 2.54
CA MET A 203 -32.96 3.23 2.60
C MET A 203 -32.84 4.07 1.33
N SER A 204 -33.95 4.24 0.60
CA SER A 204 -33.93 4.80 -0.76
C SER A 204 -33.48 6.26 -0.78
N ASN A 205 -34.11 7.11 0.05
CA ASN A 205 -33.79 8.54 0.09
C ASN A 205 -32.34 8.83 0.51
N PRO A 206 -31.81 8.25 1.60
CA PRO A 206 -30.40 8.47 1.97
C PRO A 206 -29.44 7.90 0.91
N THR A 207 -29.78 6.79 0.24
CA THR A 207 -28.97 6.27 -0.87
C THR A 207 -28.96 7.24 -2.04
N LYS A 208 -30.14 7.54 -2.62
CA LYS A 208 -30.25 8.39 -3.82
C LYS A 208 -29.57 9.75 -3.63
N SER A 209 -29.85 10.42 -2.53
CA SER A 209 -29.27 11.74 -2.27
C SER A 209 -27.76 11.72 -2.07
N SER A 210 -27.21 10.67 -1.43
CA SER A 210 -25.77 10.60 -1.16
C SER A 210 -24.97 10.17 -2.38
N ILE A 211 -25.48 9.20 -3.14
CA ILE A 211 -24.83 8.76 -4.37
C ILE A 211 -24.87 9.87 -5.44
N ASP A 212 -26.00 10.58 -5.59
CA ASP A 212 -26.08 11.76 -6.45
C ASP A 212 -25.07 12.85 -6.02
N THR A 213 -24.76 12.95 -4.72
CA THR A 213 -23.71 13.85 -4.21
C THR A 213 -22.32 13.37 -4.61
N LEU A 214 -21.99 12.08 -4.41
CA LEU A 214 -20.68 11.52 -4.78
C LEU A 214 -20.42 11.65 -6.29
N ILE A 215 -21.42 11.35 -7.12
CA ILE A 215 -21.32 11.51 -8.59
C ILE A 215 -21.05 12.97 -8.96
N ARG A 216 -21.76 13.93 -8.35
CA ARG A 216 -21.53 15.37 -8.61
C ARG A 216 -20.19 15.89 -8.07
N GLN A 217 -19.58 15.20 -7.10
CA GLN A 217 -18.28 15.55 -6.55
C GLN A 217 -17.11 15.10 -7.42
N CYS A 218 -17.34 14.21 -8.40
CA CYS A 218 -16.36 13.90 -9.42
C CYS A 218 -16.06 15.16 -10.25
N ASN A 219 -14.89 15.74 -10.06
CA ASN A 219 -14.42 16.96 -10.73
C ASN A 219 -13.39 16.68 -11.84
N HIS A 220 -13.16 15.40 -12.17
CA HIS A 220 -12.22 14.96 -13.18
C HIS A 220 -12.74 15.21 -14.61
N ALA A 221 -11.81 15.50 -15.53
CA ALA A 221 -12.08 15.71 -16.95
C ALA A 221 -11.06 14.91 -17.79
N PRO A 222 -11.50 13.91 -18.58
CA PRO A 222 -12.89 13.44 -18.74
C PRO A 222 -13.47 12.83 -17.45
N GLU A 223 -14.79 12.70 -17.37
CA GLU A 223 -15.46 12.09 -16.21
C GLU A 223 -14.98 10.65 -16.01
N CYS A 224 -14.83 10.22 -14.75
CA CYS A 224 -14.44 8.86 -14.42
C CYS A 224 -15.49 7.83 -14.89
N THR A 225 -15.02 6.88 -15.69
CA THR A 225 -15.76 5.73 -16.22
C THR A 225 -14.98 4.45 -15.96
N ILE A 226 -15.58 3.29 -16.18
CA ILE A 226 -14.88 2.01 -16.01
C ILE A 226 -13.64 1.84 -16.91
N HIS A 227 -13.55 2.60 -18.00
CA HIS A 227 -12.40 2.55 -18.91
C HIS A 227 -11.28 3.51 -18.53
N SER A 228 -11.58 4.50 -17.69
CA SER A 228 -10.62 5.54 -17.27
C SER A 228 -11.20 6.29 -16.07
N TYR A 229 -10.56 6.13 -14.92
CA TYR A 229 -10.92 6.78 -13.66
C TYR A 229 -9.67 7.19 -12.89
N ASP A 230 -9.84 8.16 -12.00
CA ASP A 230 -8.78 8.58 -11.07
C ASP A 230 -8.92 7.78 -9.76
N PRO A 231 -7.84 7.24 -9.17
CA PRO A 231 -7.89 6.48 -7.92
C PRO A 231 -8.49 7.26 -6.74
N ASP A 232 -8.40 8.59 -6.73
CA ASP A 232 -8.96 9.45 -5.68
C ASP A 232 -10.41 9.89 -5.98
N CYS A 233 -11.04 9.31 -7.00
CA CYS A 233 -12.40 9.69 -7.38
C CYS A 233 -13.44 9.37 -6.30
N PRO A 234 -14.30 10.33 -5.91
CA PRO A 234 -15.38 10.10 -4.93
C PRO A 234 -16.39 9.02 -5.32
N LYS A 235 -16.41 8.60 -6.59
CA LYS A 235 -17.24 7.49 -7.08
C LYS A 235 -16.67 6.12 -6.71
N ILE A 236 -15.39 6.03 -6.32
CA ILE A 236 -14.77 4.78 -5.89
C ILE A 236 -15.13 4.53 -4.44
N VAL A 237 -15.71 3.36 -4.17
CA VAL A 237 -16.20 2.99 -2.85
C VAL A 237 -15.76 1.58 -2.49
N THR A 238 -15.32 1.43 -1.24
CA THR A 238 -15.08 0.11 -0.64
C THR A 238 -16.39 -0.43 -0.06
N VAL A 239 -16.76 -1.64 -0.43
CA VAL A 239 -17.95 -2.36 0.05
C VAL A 239 -17.54 -3.65 0.76
N VAL A 240 -18.43 -4.17 1.59
CA VAL A 240 -18.21 -5.39 2.36
C VAL A 240 -18.70 -6.60 1.58
N ILE A 241 -17.90 -7.65 1.50
CA ILE A 241 -18.34 -8.98 1.05
C ILE A 241 -18.75 -9.79 2.28
N VAL A 242 -19.96 -10.32 2.27
CA VAL A 242 -20.52 -11.12 3.38
C VAL A 242 -20.84 -12.53 2.93
N GLU A 243 -20.81 -13.49 3.84
CA GLU A 243 -21.08 -14.91 3.52
C GLU A 243 -22.46 -15.11 2.89
N ASP A 244 -23.49 -14.54 3.53
CA ASP A 244 -24.86 -14.48 3.05
C ASP A 244 -25.59 -13.29 3.70
N MET A 245 -26.75 -12.93 3.14
CA MET A 245 -27.66 -11.93 3.70
C MET A 245 -29.00 -12.55 4.11
N ASP A 246 -29.04 -13.85 4.45
CA ASP A 246 -30.27 -14.57 4.84
C ASP A 246 -30.68 -14.29 6.30
N VAL A 247 -30.90 -13.02 6.59
CA VAL A 247 -31.25 -12.52 7.92
C VAL A 247 -32.53 -11.72 7.87
N ASN A 248 -33.46 -12.00 8.79
CA ASN A 248 -34.75 -11.31 8.91
C ASN A 248 -34.67 -9.98 9.66
N GLY A 249 -34.92 -8.89 8.93
CA GLY A 249 -34.75 -7.55 9.48
C GLY A 249 -33.30 -7.34 9.92
N ARG A 250 -33.11 -6.70 11.08
CA ARG A 250 -31.77 -6.35 11.57
C ARG A 250 -31.15 -7.58 12.21
N GLY A 251 -30.01 -8.01 11.72
CA GLY A 251 -29.21 -9.03 12.39
C GLY A 251 -27.81 -9.16 11.80
N PRO A 252 -26.97 -9.99 12.42
CA PRO A 252 -25.55 -10.06 12.12
C PRO A 252 -25.29 -10.87 10.85
N VAL A 253 -24.37 -10.38 10.02
CA VAL A 253 -23.80 -11.07 8.85
C VAL A 253 -22.28 -11.07 8.99
N ARG A 254 -21.62 -12.16 8.57
CA ARG A 254 -20.18 -12.34 8.72
C ARG A 254 -19.44 -11.72 7.53
N ILE A 255 -18.40 -10.94 7.81
CA ILE A 255 -17.52 -10.38 6.79
C ILE A 255 -16.61 -11.48 6.23
N CYS A 256 -16.67 -11.68 4.93
CA CYS A 256 -15.77 -12.55 4.17
C CYS A 256 -14.64 -11.77 3.49
N GLY A 257 -14.82 -10.47 3.21
CA GLY A 257 -13.82 -9.68 2.52
C GLY A 257 -14.29 -8.27 2.20
N PHE A 258 -13.49 -7.58 1.39
CA PHE A 258 -13.78 -6.22 0.93
C PHE A 258 -13.49 -6.12 -0.56
N ALA A 259 -14.26 -5.28 -1.24
CA ALA A 259 -14.14 -5.06 -2.68
C ALA A 259 -14.28 -3.57 -3.00
N SER A 260 -13.62 -3.10 -4.05
CA SER A 260 -13.79 -1.74 -4.57
C SER A 260 -14.71 -1.71 -5.77
N PHE A 261 -15.59 -0.71 -5.79
CA PHE A 261 -16.50 -0.48 -6.90
C PHE A 261 -16.44 0.98 -7.36
N LEU A 262 -16.48 1.20 -8.67
CA LEU A 262 -16.77 2.50 -9.24
C LEU A 262 -18.28 2.64 -9.39
N ILE A 263 -18.88 3.57 -8.63
CA ILE A 263 -20.31 3.90 -8.73
C ILE A 263 -20.63 4.31 -10.18
N GLU A 264 -21.61 3.64 -10.76
CA GLU A 264 -22.18 4.03 -12.05
C GLU A 264 -23.32 5.00 -11.82
N GLU A 265 -24.39 4.51 -11.19
CA GLU A 265 -25.61 5.28 -10.99
C GLU A 265 -26.46 4.73 -9.84
N VAL A 266 -27.44 5.54 -9.46
CA VAL A 266 -28.56 5.11 -8.61
C VAL A 266 -29.86 5.39 -9.36
N GLU A 267 -30.50 4.33 -9.81
CA GLU A 267 -31.75 4.39 -10.55
C GLU A 267 -32.95 4.49 -9.60
N GLY A 268 -34.01 5.18 -10.05
CA GLY A 268 -35.31 5.22 -9.37
C GLY A 268 -35.32 5.87 -7.97
N GLN A 269 -36.47 5.72 -7.30
CA GLN A 269 -36.72 6.18 -5.93
C GLN A 269 -37.80 5.30 -5.29
N GLY A 270 -37.86 5.26 -3.96
CA GLY A 270 -38.72 4.35 -3.23
C GLY A 270 -38.36 2.93 -3.60
N ASN A 271 -39.36 2.10 -3.90
CA ASN A 271 -39.16 0.69 -4.21
C ASN A 271 -38.33 0.41 -5.47
N LYS A 272 -38.03 1.42 -6.30
CA LYS A 272 -37.17 1.25 -7.48
C LYS A 272 -35.74 1.74 -7.28
N CYS A 273 -35.36 2.06 -6.03
CA CYS A 273 -34.06 2.64 -5.74
C CYS A 273 -32.96 1.58 -5.72
N GLN A 274 -32.25 1.48 -6.84
CA GLN A 274 -31.21 0.48 -7.06
C GLN A 274 -29.87 1.19 -7.31
N LEU A 275 -28.82 0.76 -6.61
CA LEU A 275 -27.46 1.27 -6.79
C LEU A 275 -26.65 0.25 -7.56
N THR A 276 -26.04 0.67 -8.66
CA THR A 276 -25.12 -0.15 -9.46
C THR A 276 -23.72 0.45 -9.47
N GLY A 277 -22.73 -0.43 -9.61
CA GLY A 277 -21.33 -0.06 -9.77
C GLY A 277 -20.56 -1.13 -10.51
N TYR A 278 -19.43 -0.72 -11.08
CA TYR A 278 -18.50 -1.63 -11.74
C TYR A 278 -17.46 -2.11 -10.74
N PHE A 279 -17.21 -3.42 -10.72
CA PHE A 279 -16.13 -3.98 -9.90
C PHE A 279 -14.78 -3.59 -10.49
N ILE A 280 -13.91 -3.00 -9.66
CA ILE A 280 -12.61 -2.49 -10.08
C ILE A 280 -11.48 -3.07 -9.23
N GLN A 281 -10.27 -3.08 -9.81
CA GLN A 281 -9.05 -3.27 -9.05
C GLN A 281 -8.75 -1.98 -8.30
N ASN A 282 -8.40 -2.10 -7.02
CA ASN A 282 -7.95 -0.96 -6.24
C ASN A 282 -7.01 -1.40 -5.13
N VAL A 283 -6.13 -0.50 -4.73
CA VAL A 283 -5.21 -0.70 -3.63
C VAL A 283 -5.71 0.04 -2.40
N ALA A 284 -5.93 -0.67 -1.30
CA ALA A 284 -6.25 -0.09 -0.01
C ALA A 284 -5.10 -0.26 0.99
N GLN A 285 -5.11 0.59 2.01
CA GLN A 285 -4.27 0.44 3.19
C GLN A 285 -5.01 -0.44 4.21
N GLY A 286 -4.28 -1.34 4.86
CA GLY A 286 -4.84 -2.28 5.82
C GLY A 286 -3.91 -3.44 6.14
N GLU A 287 -4.35 -4.34 7.02
CA GLU A 287 -3.65 -5.60 7.24
C GLU A 287 -3.89 -6.57 6.07
N LEU A 288 -2.87 -7.38 5.73
CA LEU A 288 -2.88 -8.26 4.56
C LEU A 288 -2.59 -9.71 4.95
N SER A 289 -3.17 -10.66 4.22
CA SER A 289 -2.96 -12.10 4.45
C SER A 289 -2.80 -12.88 3.14
N GLU A 290 -1.85 -13.81 3.10
CA GLU A 290 -1.64 -14.74 1.97
C GLU A 290 -2.73 -15.83 1.90
N GLY A 291 -3.43 -16.12 3.00
CA GLY A 291 -4.43 -17.18 3.08
C GLY A 291 -5.87 -16.73 2.79
N GLN A 292 -6.07 -15.45 2.46
CA GLN A 292 -7.38 -14.84 2.31
C GLN A 292 -7.88 -14.92 0.86
N THR A 293 -9.20 -15.09 0.68
CA THR A 293 -9.82 -15.02 -0.64
C THR A 293 -9.66 -13.62 -1.24
N ASP A 294 -9.20 -13.55 -2.48
CA ASP A 294 -9.03 -12.30 -3.22
C ASP A 294 -10.37 -11.83 -3.81
N TYR A 295 -10.97 -10.82 -3.17
CA TYR A 295 -12.15 -10.10 -3.67
C TYR A 295 -11.79 -8.80 -4.39
N GLY A 296 -10.52 -8.65 -4.80
CA GLY A 296 -10.02 -7.56 -5.63
C GLY A 296 -9.68 -6.25 -4.93
N LEU A 297 -9.89 -6.16 -3.61
CA LEU A 297 -9.21 -5.16 -2.79
C LEU A 297 -7.88 -5.71 -2.30
N LYS A 298 -6.77 -5.17 -2.82
CA LYS A 298 -5.42 -5.57 -2.45
C LYS A 298 -4.74 -4.48 -1.65
N GLY A 299 -3.78 -4.85 -0.82
CA GLY A 299 -2.79 -3.92 -0.31
C GLY A 299 -1.41 -4.38 -0.69
N VAL A 300 -0.44 -3.49 -0.53
CA VAL A 300 0.96 -3.79 -0.86
C VAL A 300 1.80 -3.70 0.40
N LYS A 301 2.62 -4.72 0.64
CA LYS A 301 3.51 -4.79 1.81
C LYS A 301 4.89 -5.30 1.44
N LEU A 302 5.90 -4.66 2.01
CA LEU A 302 7.28 -5.15 1.98
C LEU A 302 7.40 -6.38 2.88
N ILE A 303 7.96 -7.45 2.32
CA ILE A 303 8.31 -8.69 3.01
C ILE A 303 9.81 -8.68 3.20
N ARG A 304 10.25 -8.86 4.45
CA ARG A 304 11.66 -8.98 4.83
C ARG A 304 12.02 -10.43 5.05
#